data_AF-A0A1Z9IW32-F1
#
_entry.id   AF-A0A1Z9IW32-F1
#
_cell.length_a   1.000
_cell.length_b   1.000
_cell.length_c   1.000
_cell.angle_alpha   90.00
_cell.angle_beta   90.00
_cell.angle_gamma   90.00
#
_symmetry.space_group_name_H-M   'P 1'
#
loop_
_entity.id
_entity.type
_entity.pdbx_description
1 polymer ?
#
loop_
_entity_poly.entity_id
_entity_poly.type
_entity_poly.pdbx_seq_one_letter_code
_entity_poly.pdbx_strand_id
1 'polypeptide(L)'
;MHWPSIIHELLWFLSGDTNIAYLSENNVRIWNEWADEGGELGPVYGKQWRRWETSEGGVIDQIDGAINMINNNPSSRRIIVSAWNVGELNDMALMPCHAFFQFYVNEGRLSCNLYQRSADAFLGVPFNISSYSLLTCMVAHVCDLEPGEFIWTGGDCHLYMNHLEQARLQISREPLDLPTLVLDPDITEIDQFKYENITIEGYQHHPHISAPISV
;
A
#
# COMPACT_ATOMS: atom_id res chain seq x y z
N MET A 1 -11.63 -7.06 7.42
CA MET A 1 -10.27 -6.56 7.19
C MET A 1 -9.51 -6.57 8.50
N HIS A 2 -8.21 -6.85 8.46
CA HIS A 2 -7.34 -6.77 9.64
C HIS A 2 -6.50 -5.48 9.56
N TRP A 3 -7.07 -4.38 10.06
CA TRP A 3 -6.46 -3.04 10.00
C TRP A 3 -5.03 -2.97 10.53
N PRO A 4 -4.66 -3.65 11.65
CA PRO A 4 -3.28 -3.63 12.11
C PRO A 4 -2.28 -4.10 11.06
N SER A 5 -2.60 -5.15 10.30
CA SER A 5 -1.72 -5.62 9.23
C SER A 5 -1.56 -4.60 8.10
N ILE A 6 -2.65 -3.92 7.72
CA ILE A 6 -2.64 -2.93 6.63
C ILE A 6 -1.77 -1.74 7.02
N ILE A 7 -1.94 -1.24 8.25
CA ILE A 7 -1.20 -0.07 8.72
C ILE A 7 0.28 -0.41 8.88
N HIS A 8 0.62 -1.49 9.57
CA HIS A 8 2.02 -1.88 9.76
C HIS A 8 2.73 -2.21 8.44
N GLU A 9 2.06 -2.87 7.49
CA GLU A 9 2.66 -3.12 6.18
C GLU A 9 2.99 -1.81 5.45
N LEU A 10 2.06 -0.85 5.46
CA LEU A 10 2.32 0.44 4.82
C LEU A 10 3.46 1.21 5.50
N LEU A 11 3.50 1.23 6.84
CA LEU A 11 4.59 1.86 7.59
C LEU A 11 5.94 1.17 7.32
N TRP A 12 5.93 -0.15 7.14
CA TRP A 12 7.11 -0.93 6.76
C TRP A 12 7.57 -0.65 5.32
N PHE A 13 6.64 -0.49 4.36
CA PHE A 13 6.99 0.00 3.02
C PHE A 13 7.59 1.41 3.07
N LEU A 14 6.99 2.30 3.86
CA LEU A 14 7.48 3.65 4.03
C LEU A 14 8.85 3.68 4.70
N SER A 15 9.17 2.81 5.66
CA SER A 15 10.52 2.80 6.26
C SER A 15 11.62 2.37 5.28
N GLY A 16 11.24 1.74 4.15
CA GLY A 16 12.16 1.21 3.17
C GLY A 16 12.73 -0.15 3.53
N ASP A 17 12.22 -0.77 4.60
CA ASP A 17 12.64 -2.09 5.07
C ASP A 17 12.09 -3.19 4.14
N THR A 18 12.80 -4.32 4.11
CA THR A 18 12.47 -5.52 3.33
C THR A 18 12.57 -6.80 4.14
N ASN A 19 12.91 -6.70 5.43
CA ASN A 19 12.91 -7.81 6.36
C ASN A 19 11.60 -7.88 7.17
N ILE A 20 11.06 -9.08 7.36
CA ILE A 20 9.80 -9.30 8.09
C ILE A 20 9.90 -9.18 9.62
N ALA A 21 11.07 -8.86 10.18
CA ALA A 21 11.27 -8.73 11.62
C ALA A 21 10.33 -7.69 12.24
N TYR A 22 10.26 -6.48 11.67
CA TYR A 22 9.33 -5.44 12.11
C TYR A 22 7.87 -5.92 12.09
N LEU A 23 7.47 -6.58 11.00
CA LEU A 23 6.10 -7.11 10.87
C LEU A 23 5.83 -8.17 11.94
N SER A 24 6.77 -9.06 12.17
CA SER A 24 6.68 -10.14 13.17
C SER A 24 6.59 -9.60 14.60
N GLU A 25 7.37 -8.59 14.95
CA GLU A 25 7.32 -7.89 16.24
C GLU A 25 5.95 -7.24 16.49
N ASN A 26 5.26 -6.83 15.41
CA ASN A 26 3.92 -6.25 15.45
C ASN A 26 2.80 -7.28 15.18
N ASN A 27 3.09 -8.58 15.30
CA ASN A 27 2.14 -9.68 15.10
C ASN A 27 1.51 -9.74 13.69
N VAL A 28 2.20 -9.22 12.68
CA VAL A 28 1.80 -9.27 11.27
C VAL A 28 2.57 -10.38 10.57
N ARG A 29 1.85 -11.33 9.95
CA ARG A 29 2.43 -12.53 9.33
C ARG A 29 2.13 -12.68 7.83
N ILE A 30 1.62 -11.62 7.20
CA ILE A 30 1.14 -11.65 5.82
C ILE A 30 2.25 -11.84 4.78
N TRP A 31 3.53 -11.73 5.17
CA TRP A 31 4.69 -11.92 4.30
C TRP A 31 5.49 -13.20 4.59
N ASN A 32 5.10 -13.98 5.62
CA ASN A 32 5.91 -15.08 6.15
C ASN A 32 6.17 -16.20 5.14
N GLU A 33 5.22 -16.49 4.26
CA GLU A 33 5.35 -17.59 3.27
C GLU A 33 6.37 -17.28 2.16
N TRP A 34 6.77 -16.01 1.99
CA TRP A 34 7.72 -15.58 0.97
C TRP A 34 9.12 -15.28 1.51
N ALA A 35 9.25 -15.09 2.82
CA ALA A 35 10.52 -14.72 3.42
C ALA A 35 11.49 -15.92 3.50
N ASP A 36 12.78 -15.66 3.36
CA ASP A 36 13.82 -16.67 3.58
C ASP A 36 14.04 -16.99 5.08
N GLU A 37 15.00 -17.86 5.39
CA GLU A 37 15.33 -18.24 6.78
C GLU A 37 15.77 -17.05 7.66
N GLY A 38 16.29 -15.97 7.04
CA GLY A 38 16.68 -14.73 7.69
C GLY A 38 15.57 -13.69 7.77
N GLY A 39 14.40 -13.97 7.19
CA GLY A 39 13.28 -13.04 7.10
C GLY A 39 13.36 -12.05 5.95
N GLU A 40 14.30 -12.22 5.02
CA GLU A 40 14.47 -11.31 3.88
C GLU A 40 13.54 -11.66 2.72
N LEU A 41 13.03 -10.62 2.06
CA LEU A 41 12.19 -10.74 0.86
C LEU A 41 12.92 -10.30 -0.41
N GLY A 42 14.18 -9.90 -0.29
CA GLY A 42 14.92 -9.24 -1.36
C GLY A 42 14.43 -7.81 -1.61
N PRO A 43 14.72 -7.22 -2.78
CA PRO A 43 14.49 -5.81 -3.06
C PRO A 43 13.01 -5.48 -3.39
N VAL A 44 12.08 -5.84 -2.51
CA VAL A 44 10.64 -5.58 -2.69
C VAL A 44 10.27 -4.10 -2.46
N TYR A 45 8.98 -3.80 -2.27
CA TYR A 45 8.41 -2.45 -2.31
C TYR A 45 9.18 -1.40 -1.50
N GLY A 46 9.50 -1.66 -0.23
CA GLY A 46 10.18 -0.69 0.63
C GLY A 46 11.50 -0.20 0.02
N LYS A 47 12.35 -1.14 -0.43
CA LYS A 47 13.58 -0.79 -1.14
C LYS A 47 13.29 0.03 -2.38
N GLN A 48 12.34 -0.38 -3.23
CA GLN A 48 12.08 0.37 -4.46
C GLN A 48 11.55 1.78 -4.18
N TRP A 49 10.68 1.94 -3.17
CA TRP A 49 10.07 3.22 -2.84
C TRP A 49 11.06 4.21 -2.25
N ARG A 50 11.98 3.75 -1.38
CA ARG A 50 12.85 4.61 -0.59
C ARG A 50 14.32 4.59 -1.02
N ARG A 51 14.73 3.53 -1.71
CA ARG A 51 16.14 3.22 -1.99
C ARG A 51 16.34 2.62 -3.38
N TRP A 52 15.73 3.22 -4.41
CA TRP A 52 15.94 2.77 -5.79
C TRP A 52 17.40 3.02 -6.21
N GLU A 53 18.14 1.95 -6.50
CA GLU A 53 19.53 2.03 -6.94
C GLU A 53 19.64 2.41 -8.42
N THR A 54 20.48 3.40 -8.70
CA THR A 54 20.77 3.84 -10.08
C THR A 54 21.98 3.11 -10.64
N SER A 55 22.10 3.08 -11.97
CA SER A 55 23.26 2.49 -12.66
C SER A 55 24.59 3.17 -12.31
N GLU A 56 24.57 4.38 -11.77
CA GLU A 56 25.75 5.14 -11.34
C GLU A 56 26.07 4.95 -9.84
N GLY A 57 25.33 4.09 -9.14
CA GLY A 57 25.52 3.81 -7.71
C GLY A 57 24.89 4.85 -6.77
N GLY A 58 24.11 5.79 -7.29
CA GLY A 58 23.26 6.68 -6.49
C GLY A 58 21.95 6.02 -6.05
N VAL A 59 21.29 6.61 -5.07
CA VAL A 59 20.01 6.14 -4.50
C VAL A 59 18.93 7.20 -4.69
N ILE A 60 17.75 6.78 -5.13
CA ILE A 60 16.57 7.63 -5.31
C ILE A 60 15.51 7.24 -4.28
N ASP A 61 15.11 8.19 -3.43
CA ASP A 61 13.91 8.11 -2.61
C ASP A 61 12.72 8.65 -3.42
N GLN A 62 11.89 7.74 -3.93
CA GLN A 62 10.76 8.10 -4.78
C GLN A 62 9.60 8.70 -3.98
N ILE A 63 9.45 8.34 -2.70
CA ILE A 63 8.39 8.89 -1.83
C ILE A 63 8.70 10.35 -1.49
N ASP A 64 9.93 10.61 -1.04
CA ASP A 64 10.39 11.98 -0.80
C ASP A 64 10.34 12.81 -2.08
N GLY A 65 10.80 12.23 -3.21
CA GLY A 65 10.69 12.86 -4.52
C GLY A 65 9.25 13.22 -4.90
N ALA A 66 8.28 12.34 -4.65
CA ALA A 66 6.87 12.59 -4.91
C ALA A 66 6.30 13.71 -4.04
N ILE A 67 6.54 13.68 -2.72
CA ILE A 67 6.12 14.72 -1.77
C ILE A 67 6.71 16.08 -2.14
N ASN A 68 8.01 16.11 -2.44
CA ASN A 68 8.68 17.33 -2.89
C ASN A 68 8.07 17.88 -4.19
N MET A 69 7.70 17.01 -5.14
CA MET A 69 6.99 17.45 -6.35
C MET A 69 5.57 17.94 -6.06
N ILE A 70 4.84 17.32 -5.13
CA ILE A 70 3.50 17.79 -4.73
C ILE A 70 3.59 19.21 -4.16
N ASN A 71 4.54 19.46 -3.26
CA ASN A 71 4.68 20.75 -2.60
C ASN A 71 5.18 21.87 -3.54
N ASN A 72 6.08 21.55 -4.48
CA ASN A 72 6.75 22.57 -5.30
C ASN A 72 6.24 22.65 -6.75
N ASN A 73 5.59 21.61 -7.26
CA ASN A 73 5.03 21.55 -8.60
C ASN A 73 3.79 20.62 -8.65
N PRO A 74 2.70 20.97 -7.93
CA PRO A 74 1.52 20.11 -7.80
C PRO A 74 0.84 19.77 -9.13
N SER A 75 1.01 20.61 -10.14
CA SER A 75 0.48 20.38 -11.50
C SER A 75 1.28 19.36 -12.32
N SER A 76 2.38 18.85 -11.78
CA SER A 76 3.25 17.90 -12.45
C SER A 76 2.49 16.64 -12.83
N ARG A 77 2.67 16.20 -14.08
CA ARG A 77 2.15 14.92 -14.58
C ARG A 77 3.15 13.77 -14.36
N ARG A 78 4.14 13.99 -13.48
CA ARG A 78 5.29 13.09 -13.25
C ARG A 78 5.49 12.75 -11.77
N ILE A 79 4.46 12.94 -10.94
CA ILE A 79 4.49 12.56 -9.53
C ILE A 79 4.22 11.05 -9.43
N ILE A 80 5.28 10.25 -9.51
CA ILE A 80 5.28 8.86 -9.97
C ILE A 80 6.20 8.06 -9.02
N VAL A 81 5.70 6.94 -8.50
CA VAL A 81 6.49 5.96 -7.72
C VAL A 81 6.33 4.57 -8.32
N SER A 82 7.45 3.94 -8.69
CA SER A 82 7.48 2.61 -9.30
C SER A 82 8.15 1.58 -8.40
N ALA A 83 7.50 0.44 -8.20
CA ALA A 83 8.13 -0.75 -7.64
C ALA A 83 8.71 -1.66 -8.74
N TRP A 84 8.41 -1.39 -10.02
CA TRP A 84 8.79 -2.27 -11.13
C TRP A 84 10.24 -2.03 -11.61
N ASN A 85 11.21 -2.47 -10.81
CA ASN A 85 12.63 -2.44 -11.18
C ASN A 85 13.03 -3.70 -11.95
N VAL A 86 13.07 -3.59 -13.27
CA VAL A 86 13.39 -4.71 -14.18
C VAL A 86 14.72 -5.40 -13.85
N GLY A 87 15.71 -4.65 -13.36
CA GLY A 87 17.03 -5.18 -13.02
C GLY A 87 17.05 -6.04 -11.77
N GLU A 88 16.06 -5.90 -10.90
CA GLU A 88 16.02 -6.53 -9.57
C GLU A 88 14.86 -7.54 -9.41
N LEU A 89 14.01 -7.71 -10.43
CA LEU A 89 12.81 -8.58 -10.34
C LEU A 89 13.12 -10.03 -9.95
N ASN A 90 14.27 -10.56 -10.40
CA ASN A 90 14.66 -11.95 -10.12
C ASN A 90 15.16 -12.15 -8.68
N ASP A 91 15.52 -11.07 -8.00
CA ASP A 91 16.02 -11.11 -6.63
C ASP A 91 14.89 -10.91 -5.60
N MET A 92 13.68 -10.57 -6.05
CA MET A 92 12.50 -10.37 -5.21
C MET A 92 11.80 -11.71 -4.93
N ALA A 93 11.48 -11.97 -3.66
CA ALA A 93 10.70 -13.14 -3.25
C ALA A 93 9.31 -13.19 -3.92
N LEU A 94 8.73 -12.02 -4.21
CA LEU A 94 7.52 -11.89 -5.01
C LEU A 94 7.62 -10.62 -5.85
N MET A 95 7.42 -10.74 -7.16
CA MET A 95 7.38 -9.58 -8.05
C MET A 95 6.23 -8.64 -7.66
N PRO A 96 6.39 -7.30 -7.73
CA PRO A 96 5.40 -6.34 -7.26
C PRO A 96 4.03 -6.52 -7.94
N CYS A 97 2.99 -6.82 -7.18
CA CYS A 97 1.61 -6.88 -7.70
C CYS A 97 1.09 -5.46 -7.96
N HIS A 98 1.29 -4.55 -7.00
CA HIS A 98 1.04 -3.12 -7.13
C HIS A 98 2.31 -2.45 -7.69
N ALA A 99 2.38 -2.42 -9.02
CA ALA A 99 3.62 -2.18 -9.75
C ALA A 99 4.04 -0.70 -9.78
N PHE A 100 3.06 0.19 -9.89
CA PHE A 100 3.30 1.61 -10.10
C PHE A 100 2.09 2.46 -9.69
N PHE A 101 2.31 3.65 -9.12
CA PHE A 101 1.24 4.59 -8.81
C PHE A 101 1.62 6.05 -9.08
N GLN A 102 0.63 6.85 -9.44
CA GLN A 102 0.76 8.26 -9.77
C GLN A 102 -0.14 9.13 -8.89
N PHE A 103 0.41 10.21 -8.36
CA PHE A 103 -0.37 11.24 -7.68
C PHE A 103 -0.81 12.34 -8.65
N TYR A 104 -1.90 13.01 -8.28
CA TYR A 104 -2.45 14.15 -9.00
C TYR A 104 -3.04 15.16 -8.02
N VAL A 105 -2.73 16.44 -8.20
CA VAL A 105 -3.29 17.53 -7.39
C VAL A 105 -4.17 18.41 -8.25
N ASN A 106 -5.39 18.66 -7.79
CA ASN A 106 -6.29 19.64 -8.38
C ASN A 106 -7.17 20.28 -7.31
N GLU A 107 -7.34 21.61 -7.37
CA GLU A 107 -8.20 22.36 -6.44
C GLU A 107 -7.96 22.02 -4.95
N GLY A 108 -6.68 21.89 -4.55
CA GLY A 108 -6.31 21.58 -3.17
C GLY A 108 -6.56 20.13 -2.75
N ARG A 109 -6.89 19.23 -3.67
CA ARG A 109 -7.13 17.80 -3.41
C ARG A 109 -6.07 16.92 -4.02
N LEU A 110 -5.57 15.93 -3.26
CA LEU A 110 -4.62 14.92 -3.71
C LEU A 110 -5.33 13.61 -4.06
N SER A 111 -5.21 13.18 -5.31
CA SER A 111 -5.68 11.88 -5.79
C SER A 111 -4.51 10.94 -6.10
N CYS A 112 -4.76 9.64 -6.08
CA CYS A 112 -3.76 8.61 -6.36
C CYS A 112 -4.34 7.55 -7.31
N ASN A 113 -3.64 7.25 -8.41
CA ASN A 113 -3.99 6.16 -9.31
C ASN A 113 -2.96 5.03 -9.20
N LEU A 114 -3.42 3.85 -8.80
CA LEU A 114 -2.62 2.63 -8.74
C LEU A 114 -2.81 1.78 -10.00
N TYR A 115 -1.71 1.33 -10.60
CA TYR A 115 -1.70 0.20 -11.53
C TYR A 115 -1.25 -1.08 -10.82
N GLN A 116 -2.18 -2.02 -10.66
CA GLN A 116 -1.94 -3.34 -10.07
C GLN A 116 -1.96 -4.41 -11.16
N ARG A 117 -0.78 -4.94 -11.54
CA ARG A 117 -0.64 -5.87 -12.67
C ARG A 117 -1.36 -7.22 -12.47
N SER A 118 -1.53 -7.64 -11.23
CA SER A 118 -2.09 -8.93 -10.82
C SER A 118 -2.84 -8.74 -9.50
N ALA A 119 -4.10 -9.13 -9.48
CA ALA A 119 -5.02 -8.82 -8.39
C ALA A 119 -5.90 -10.02 -8.02
N ASP A 120 -5.57 -10.65 -6.89
CA ASP A 120 -6.48 -11.55 -6.19
C ASP A 120 -7.67 -10.72 -5.67
N ALA A 121 -8.83 -10.87 -6.31
CA ALA A 121 -10.01 -10.09 -6.02
C ALA A 121 -10.60 -10.35 -4.61
N PHE A 122 -10.37 -11.52 -4.01
CA PHE A 122 -10.98 -11.88 -2.73
C PHE A 122 -10.10 -11.52 -1.54
N LEU A 123 -8.83 -11.94 -1.55
CA LEU A 123 -7.91 -11.69 -0.43
C LEU A 123 -7.10 -10.40 -0.60
N GLY A 124 -6.57 -10.16 -1.81
CA GLY A 124 -5.59 -9.10 -2.06
C GLY A 124 -6.22 -7.72 -2.23
N VAL A 125 -7.16 -7.57 -3.16
CA VAL A 125 -7.73 -6.27 -3.55
C VAL A 125 -8.29 -5.46 -2.37
N PRO A 126 -9.06 -6.04 -1.42
CA PRO A 126 -9.52 -5.29 -0.26
C PRO A 126 -8.37 -4.69 0.57
N PHE A 127 -7.26 -5.42 0.70
CA PHE A 127 -6.06 -4.99 1.40
C PHE A 127 -5.36 -3.86 0.63
N ASN A 128 -5.20 -4.03 -0.69
CA ASN A 128 -4.54 -3.05 -1.55
C ASN A 128 -5.31 -1.72 -1.61
N ILE A 129 -6.65 -1.77 -1.75
CA ILE A 129 -7.48 -0.55 -1.72
C ILE A 129 -7.30 0.20 -0.41
N SER A 130 -7.32 -0.51 0.72
CA SER A 130 -7.18 0.08 2.05
C SER A 130 -5.79 0.71 2.24
N SER A 131 -4.72 0.00 1.84
CA SER A 131 -3.33 0.47 1.96
C SER A 131 -3.09 1.75 1.14
N TYR A 132 -3.52 1.78 -0.13
CA TYR A 132 -3.31 2.96 -0.97
C TYR A 132 -4.26 4.12 -0.65
N SER A 133 -5.47 3.85 -0.14
CA SER A 133 -6.34 4.90 0.38
C SER A 133 -5.70 5.56 1.61
N LEU A 134 -5.13 4.77 2.52
CA LEU A 134 -4.39 5.27 3.67
C LEU A 134 -3.15 6.08 3.23
N LEU A 135 -2.34 5.56 2.31
CA LEU A 135 -1.19 6.30 1.75
C LEU A 135 -1.62 7.64 1.15
N THR A 136 -2.71 7.66 0.39
CA THR A 136 -3.24 8.89 -0.23
C THR A 136 -3.60 9.92 0.84
N CYS A 137 -4.26 9.49 1.92
CA CYS A 137 -4.61 10.39 3.03
C CYS A 137 -3.37 10.87 3.79
N MET A 138 -2.41 10.00 4.07
CA MET A 138 -1.16 10.36 4.75
C MET A 138 -0.33 11.36 3.94
N VAL A 139 -0.23 11.18 2.63
CA VAL A 139 0.51 12.11 1.75
C VAL A 139 -0.25 13.44 1.63
N ALA A 140 -1.59 13.41 1.52
CA ALA A 140 -2.39 14.63 1.51
C ALA A 140 -2.18 15.44 2.80
N HIS A 141 -2.21 14.76 3.94
CA HIS A 141 -1.99 15.32 5.27
C HIS A 141 -0.66 16.08 5.39
N VAL A 142 0.46 15.44 5.05
CA VAL A 142 1.79 16.07 5.17
C VAL A 142 2.07 17.13 4.10
N CYS A 143 1.19 17.25 3.09
CA CYS A 143 1.28 18.27 2.05
C CYS A 143 0.25 19.40 2.23
N ASP A 144 -0.50 19.44 3.35
CA ASP A 144 -1.58 20.41 3.61
C ASP A 144 -2.64 20.41 2.48
N LEU A 145 -3.03 19.20 2.05
CA LEU A 145 -4.05 18.96 1.02
C LEU A 145 -5.20 18.13 1.56
N GLU A 146 -6.36 18.30 0.94
CA GLU A 146 -7.52 17.44 1.19
C GLU A 146 -7.39 16.12 0.42
N PRO A 147 -7.85 14.98 0.97
CA PRO A 147 -7.98 13.75 0.19
C PRO A 147 -8.92 13.93 -1.01
N GLY A 148 -8.46 13.49 -2.18
CA GLY A 148 -9.21 13.40 -3.43
C GLY A 148 -9.69 11.97 -3.68
N GLU A 149 -9.46 11.46 -4.89
CA GLU A 149 -9.88 10.12 -5.28
C GLU A 149 -8.73 9.11 -5.20
N PHE A 150 -9.03 7.90 -4.74
CA PHE A 150 -8.19 6.75 -5.02
C PHE A 150 -8.76 6.00 -6.24
N ILE A 151 -7.99 5.98 -7.32
CA ILE A 151 -8.32 5.28 -8.57
C ILE A 151 -7.54 3.97 -8.60
N TRP A 152 -8.25 2.85 -8.67
CA TRP A 152 -7.67 1.53 -8.80
C TRP A 152 -7.76 1.03 -10.24
N THR A 153 -6.61 0.71 -10.83
CA THR A 153 -6.50 0.12 -12.17
C THR A 153 -5.89 -1.27 -12.07
N GLY A 154 -6.67 -2.31 -12.39
CA GLY A 154 -6.19 -3.68 -12.41
C GLY A 154 -5.76 -4.15 -13.80
N GLY A 155 -4.68 -4.95 -13.86
CA GLY A 155 -4.27 -5.73 -15.01
C GLY A 155 -5.01 -7.06 -15.05
N ASP A 156 -4.34 -8.16 -14.71
CA ASP A 156 -5.00 -9.45 -14.49
C ASP A 156 -5.77 -9.41 -13.16
N CYS A 157 -7.10 -9.34 -13.26
CA CYS A 157 -8.00 -9.38 -12.11
C CYS A 157 -8.68 -10.75 -12.05
N HIS A 158 -8.39 -11.52 -11.01
CA HIS A 158 -8.81 -12.91 -10.94
C HIS A 158 -9.40 -13.27 -9.58
N LEU A 159 -10.18 -14.36 -9.58
CA LEU A 159 -10.71 -15.00 -8.39
C LEU A 159 -10.25 -16.45 -8.40
N TYR A 160 -9.58 -16.90 -7.33
CA TYR A 160 -9.15 -18.29 -7.24
C TYR A 160 -10.35 -19.23 -7.12
N MET A 161 -10.23 -20.42 -7.71
CA MET A 161 -11.31 -21.41 -7.74
C MET A 161 -11.73 -21.88 -6.33
N ASN A 162 -10.77 -21.94 -5.39
CA ASN A 162 -10.99 -22.28 -3.98
C ASN A 162 -11.60 -21.12 -3.14
N HIS A 163 -11.88 -19.96 -3.76
CA HIS A 163 -12.51 -18.80 -3.12
C HIS A 163 -13.95 -18.55 -3.61
N LEU A 164 -14.47 -19.38 -4.52
CA LEU A 164 -15.78 -19.14 -5.13
C LEU A 164 -16.96 -19.15 -4.14
N GLU A 165 -16.92 -20.03 -3.14
CA GLU A 165 -17.99 -20.09 -2.12
C GLU A 165 -17.96 -18.84 -1.22
N GLN A 166 -16.76 -18.42 -0.83
CA GLN A 166 -16.50 -17.25 -0.02
C GLN A 166 -16.93 -15.97 -0.75
N ALA A 167 -16.59 -15.84 -2.03
CA ALA A 167 -17.03 -14.72 -2.87
C ALA A 167 -18.56 -14.67 -3.00
N ARG A 168 -19.22 -15.82 -3.24
CA ARG A 168 -20.70 -15.89 -3.29
C ARG A 168 -21.36 -15.48 -1.98
N LEU A 169 -20.77 -15.85 -0.85
CA LEU A 169 -21.24 -15.41 0.47
C LEU A 169 -21.02 -13.90 0.68
N GLN A 170 -19.91 -13.34 0.19
CA GLN A 170 -19.64 -11.92 0.36
C GLN A 170 -20.62 -11.05 -0.43
N ILE A 171 -20.92 -11.40 -1.69
CA ILE A 171 -21.82 -10.62 -2.55
C ILE A 171 -23.30 -10.73 -2.16
N SER A 172 -23.66 -11.62 -1.23
CA SER A 172 -25.03 -11.70 -0.69
C SER A 172 -25.27 -10.75 0.49
N ARG A 173 -24.23 -10.07 0.96
CA ARG A 173 -24.30 -9.12 2.10
C ARG A 173 -24.51 -7.71 1.59
N GLU A 174 -25.43 -6.99 2.23
CA GLU A 174 -25.59 -5.54 2.04
C GLU A 174 -24.35 -4.80 2.59
N PRO A 175 -23.72 -3.89 1.82
CA PRO A 175 -22.66 -3.03 2.35
C PRO A 175 -23.11 -2.24 3.58
N LEU A 176 -22.20 -2.10 4.55
CA LEU A 176 -22.40 -1.24 5.72
C LEU A 176 -21.77 0.14 5.48
N ASP A 177 -22.04 1.08 6.38
CA ASP A 177 -21.44 2.41 6.33
C ASP A 177 -19.90 2.34 6.34
N LEU A 178 -19.28 3.24 5.58
CA LEU A 178 -17.82 3.34 5.53
C LEU A 178 -17.28 3.86 6.87
N PRO A 179 -16.12 3.37 7.33
CA PRO A 179 -15.45 3.93 8.49
C PRO A 179 -14.90 5.33 8.19
N THR A 180 -14.46 6.03 9.24
CA THR A 180 -13.71 7.28 9.14
C THR A 180 -12.25 7.06 9.53
N LEU A 181 -11.33 7.51 8.69
CA LEU A 181 -9.90 7.58 9.01
C LEU A 181 -9.62 8.85 9.81
N VAL A 182 -8.90 8.72 10.92
CA VAL A 182 -8.40 9.83 11.74
C VAL A 182 -6.89 9.71 11.80
N LEU A 183 -6.20 10.77 11.37
CA LEU A 183 -4.75 10.92 11.46
C LEU A 183 -4.41 11.93 12.55
N ASP A 184 -3.31 11.70 13.26
CA ASP A 184 -2.79 12.63 14.26
C ASP A 184 -2.41 13.98 13.60
N PRO A 185 -3.04 15.11 14.01
CA PRO A 185 -2.83 16.41 13.38
C PRO A 185 -1.42 16.97 13.59
N ASP A 186 -0.68 16.48 14.60
CA ASP A 186 0.65 16.99 14.94
C ASP A 186 1.76 16.39 14.04
N ILE A 187 1.44 15.39 13.22
CA ILE A 187 2.39 14.77 12.29
C ILE A 187 2.58 15.67 11.07
N THR A 188 3.83 16.06 10.78
CA THR A 188 4.13 16.98 9.65
C THR A 188 4.97 16.33 8.55
N GLU A 189 5.55 15.16 8.81
CA GLU A 189 6.40 14.45 7.86
C GLU A 189 5.95 12.99 7.72
N ILE A 190 6.10 12.43 6.52
CA ILE A 190 5.62 11.07 6.23
C ILE A 190 6.28 10.01 7.11
N ASP A 191 7.54 10.23 7.50
CA ASP A 191 8.36 9.29 8.29
C ASP A 191 8.09 9.38 9.80
N GLN A 192 7.29 10.36 10.24
CA GLN A 192 6.91 10.51 11.65
C GLN A 192 5.71 9.64 12.03
N PHE A 193 4.92 9.19 11.04
CA PHE A 193 3.77 8.35 11.30
C PHE A 193 4.16 7.04 11.97
N LYS A 194 3.44 6.72 13.05
CA LYS A 194 3.45 5.42 13.72
C LYS A 194 2.05 4.86 13.77
N TYR A 195 1.94 3.61 14.20
CA TYR A 195 0.66 2.92 14.31
C TYR A 195 -0.35 3.69 15.17
N GLU A 196 0.10 4.25 16.29
CA GLU A 196 -0.72 5.03 17.22
C GLU A 196 -1.27 6.34 16.64
N ASN A 197 -0.70 6.85 15.55
CA ASN A 197 -1.15 8.08 14.90
C ASN A 197 -2.30 7.85 13.88
N ILE A 198 -2.72 6.60 13.70
CA ILE A 198 -3.66 6.19 12.64
C ILE A 198 -4.82 5.42 13.29
N THR A 199 -6.01 6.01 13.26
CA THR A 199 -7.22 5.39 13.84
C THR A 199 -8.30 5.24 12.79
N ILE A 200 -8.98 4.08 12.81
CA ILE A 200 -10.15 3.81 11.98
C ILE A 200 -11.39 3.77 12.88
N GLU A 201 -12.19 4.82 12.84
CA GLU A 201 -13.39 4.99 13.66
C GLU A 201 -14.64 4.48 12.94
N GLY A 202 -15.61 3.97 13.71
CA GLY A 202 -16.90 3.55 13.18
C GLY A 202 -16.85 2.35 12.23
N TYR A 203 -15.75 1.57 12.20
CA TYR A 203 -15.63 0.41 11.32
C TYR A 203 -16.59 -0.72 11.74
N GLN A 204 -17.73 -0.77 11.07
CA GLN A 204 -18.68 -1.87 11.17
C GLN A 204 -18.42 -2.86 10.05
N HIS A 205 -18.39 -4.15 10.37
CA HIS A 205 -18.17 -5.18 9.38
C HIS A 205 -19.00 -6.43 9.64
N HIS A 206 -19.35 -7.10 8.55
CA HIS A 206 -19.93 -8.43 8.61
C HIS A 206 -18.95 -9.47 9.20
N PRO A 207 -19.44 -10.63 9.67
CA PRO A 207 -18.59 -11.70 10.17
C PRO A 207 -17.48 -12.10 9.18
N HIS A 208 -16.29 -12.40 9.72
CA HIS A 208 -15.12 -12.79 8.93
C HIS A 208 -15.43 -14.00 8.03
N ILE A 209 -14.89 -13.96 6.80
CA ILE A 209 -14.91 -15.08 5.86
C ILE A 209 -13.47 -15.54 5.70
N SER A 210 -13.18 -16.77 6.14
CA SER A 210 -11.85 -17.35 6.00
C SER A 210 -11.67 -17.95 4.60
N ALA A 211 -10.51 -17.73 4.00
CA ALA A 211 -10.10 -18.36 2.75
C ALA A 211 -8.60 -18.70 2.79
N PRO A 212 -8.19 -19.86 2.25
CA PRO A 212 -6.78 -20.24 2.19
C PRO A 212 -6.03 -19.38 1.18
N ILE A 213 -4.78 -19.02 1.49
CA ILE A 213 -3.89 -18.38 0.51
C ILE A 213 -3.58 -19.38 -0.60
N SER A 214 -3.61 -18.92 -1.85
CA SER A 214 -3.13 -19.68 -3.00
C SER A 214 -1.66 -19.34 -3.24
N VAL A 215 -0.79 -20.35 -3.16
CA VAL A 215 0.67 -20.25 -3.40
C VAL A 215 0.99 -20.87 -4.75
#